data_AF-A0A7S3NVY1-F1
#
_entry.id   AF-A0A7S3NVY1-F1
#
_cell.length_a   1.000
_cell.length_b   1.000
_cell.length_c   1.000
_cell.angle_alpha   90.00
_cell.angle_beta   90.00
_cell.angle_gamma   90.00
#
_symmetry.space_group_name_H-M   'P 1'
#
loop_
_entity.id
_entity.type
_entity.pdbx_description
1 polymer ?
#
loop_
_entity_poly.entity_id
_entity_poly.type
_entity_poly.pdbx_seq_one_letter_code
_entity_poly.pdbx_strand_id
1 'polypeptide(L)'
;PDSLNIDDDNEASRALTITSDVLNTVALYIFLLVFNAISRHKMIDLMRRKQTPSDYSVYATGFPDDTVTKEDVREYFSEYGEVLEIVFARRFGKMIKSYMAQDALNRNIKKREVQVKIKAEKEGDTSILKAVKNDKKLRKLVKKDNKMEEDLRKKYPTIESIENVPIIGAFVVFNKAEDAVKCLKAHKLNYKLQTETTAKLKGKYTMKVTQADEPSNILWENLEVS
;
A
#
# COMPACT_ATOMS: atom_id res chain seq x y z
N PRO A 1 57.88 -13.35 59.53
CA PRO A 1 57.79 -11.96 58.99
C PRO A 1 57.06 -11.87 57.64
N ASP A 2 57.01 -12.94 56.84
CA ASP A 2 56.53 -12.85 55.44
C ASP A 2 55.04 -13.18 55.19
N SER A 3 54.25 -13.51 56.23
CA SER A 3 52.83 -13.87 56.06
C SER A 3 51.87 -12.67 56.12
N LEU A 4 52.36 -11.46 56.40
CA LEU A 4 51.53 -10.27 56.60
C LEU A 4 51.35 -9.40 55.33
N ASN A 5 52.15 -9.61 54.28
CA ASN A 5 52.02 -8.85 53.02
C ASN A 5 51.13 -9.51 51.96
N ILE A 6 50.88 -10.82 52.06
CA ILE A 6 50.17 -11.58 51.01
C ILE A 6 48.65 -11.32 51.03
N ASP A 7 48.07 -11.07 52.21
CA ASP A 7 46.63 -10.85 52.35
C ASP A 7 46.21 -9.42 51.97
N ASP A 8 47.03 -8.40 52.29
CA ASP A 8 46.77 -7.01 51.90
C ASP A 8 46.86 -6.80 50.38
N ASP A 9 47.84 -7.45 49.72
CA ASP A 9 47.97 -7.42 48.24
C ASP A 9 46.76 -8.09 47.55
N ASN A 10 46.17 -9.10 48.18
CA ASN A 10 45.00 -9.83 47.68
C ASN A 10 43.70 -9.01 47.85
N GLU A 11 43.56 -8.29 48.97
CA GLU A 11 42.42 -7.40 49.20
C GLU A 11 42.45 -6.19 48.25
N ALA A 12 43.62 -5.57 48.07
CA ALA A 12 43.81 -4.49 47.10
C ALA A 12 43.52 -4.94 45.65
N SER A 13 43.99 -6.13 45.27
CA SER A 13 43.73 -6.71 43.95
C SER A 13 42.23 -6.99 43.73
N ARG A 14 41.52 -7.51 44.72
CA ARG A 14 40.06 -7.73 44.66
C ARG A 14 39.30 -6.41 44.56
N ALA A 15 39.67 -5.40 45.35
CA ALA A 15 39.06 -4.07 45.28
C ALA A 15 39.26 -3.42 43.90
N LEU A 16 40.43 -3.58 43.29
CA LEU A 16 40.69 -3.12 41.92
C LEU A 16 39.84 -3.83 40.87
N THR A 17 39.63 -5.16 41.00
CA THR A 17 38.75 -5.89 40.07
C THR A 17 37.28 -5.48 40.21
N ILE A 18 36.78 -5.32 41.44
CA ILE A 18 35.39 -4.92 41.69
C ILE A 18 35.13 -3.50 41.19
N THR A 19 36.06 -2.58 41.44
CA THR A 19 35.94 -1.19 40.94
C THR A 19 35.97 -1.14 39.41
N SER A 20 36.79 -1.96 38.76
CA SER A 20 36.80 -2.10 37.29
C SER A 20 35.47 -2.63 36.76
N ASP A 21 34.89 -3.66 37.38
CA ASP A 21 33.60 -4.23 36.97
C ASP A 21 32.44 -3.24 37.14
N VAL A 22 32.42 -2.51 38.25
CA VAL A 22 31.41 -1.45 38.48
C VAL A 22 31.54 -0.35 37.43
N LEU A 23 32.77 0.09 37.15
CA LEU A 23 33.02 1.15 36.15
C LEU A 23 32.63 0.70 34.74
N ASN A 24 32.93 -0.54 34.37
CA ASN A 24 32.52 -1.13 33.10
C ASN A 24 30.99 -1.25 33.00
N THR A 25 30.32 -1.64 34.08
CA THR A 25 28.85 -1.74 34.12
C THR A 25 28.19 -0.38 33.96
N VAL A 26 28.70 0.66 34.65
CA VAL A 26 28.21 2.03 34.52
C VAL A 26 28.46 2.56 33.09
N ALA A 27 29.67 2.33 32.54
CA ALA A 27 29.99 2.72 31.18
C ALA A 27 29.08 2.03 30.15
N LEU A 28 28.77 0.73 30.34
CA LEU A 28 27.83 -0.01 29.50
C LEU A 28 26.42 0.57 29.58
N TYR A 29 25.94 0.93 30.78
CA TYR A 29 24.63 1.55 30.95
C TYR A 29 24.55 2.91 30.27
N ILE A 30 25.57 3.76 30.43
CA ILE A 30 25.66 5.05 29.75
C ILE A 30 25.67 4.84 28.23
N PHE A 31 26.47 3.89 27.75
CA PHE A 31 26.51 3.52 26.34
C PHE A 31 25.14 3.07 25.84
N LEU A 32 24.41 2.20 26.56
CA LEU A 32 23.08 1.74 26.19
C LEU A 32 22.06 2.89 26.16
N LEU A 33 22.13 3.84 27.10
CA LEU A 33 21.26 5.02 27.10
C LEU A 33 21.53 5.92 25.90
N VAL A 34 22.81 6.24 25.64
CA VAL A 34 23.22 7.06 24.49
C VAL A 34 22.89 6.36 23.17
N PHE A 35 23.18 5.07 23.07
CA PHE A 35 22.88 4.25 21.90
C PHE A 35 21.37 4.20 21.65
N ASN A 36 20.54 4.05 22.68
CA ASN A 36 19.09 4.09 22.54
C ASN A 36 18.58 5.46 22.09
N ALA A 37 19.13 6.55 22.62
CA ALA A 37 18.76 7.90 22.20
C ALA A 37 19.11 8.17 20.73
N ILE A 38 20.35 7.86 20.33
CA ILE A 38 20.83 8.03 18.95
C ILE A 38 20.05 7.11 18.00
N SER A 39 19.84 5.85 18.39
CA SER A 39 19.09 4.89 17.58
C SER A 39 17.65 5.32 17.38
N ARG A 40 16.98 5.83 18.41
CA ARG A 40 15.62 6.39 18.28
C ARG A 40 15.59 7.56 17.31
N HIS A 41 16.53 8.49 17.40
CA HIS A 41 16.59 9.63 16.49
C HIS A 41 16.81 9.19 15.03
N LYS A 42 17.79 8.31 14.80
CA LYS A 42 18.07 7.76 13.46
C LYS A 42 16.89 6.97 12.90
N MET A 43 16.20 6.20 13.74
CA MET A 43 14.99 5.47 13.34
C MET A 43 13.87 6.42 12.93
N ILE A 44 13.62 7.48 13.69
CA ILE A 44 12.60 8.49 13.33
C ILE A 44 12.95 9.15 11.99
N ASP A 45 14.20 9.52 11.78
CA ASP A 45 14.64 10.13 10.52
C ASP A 45 14.56 9.17 9.33
N LEU A 46 14.92 7.90 9.52
CA LEU A 46 14.80 6.87 8.48
C LEU A 46 13.34 6.60 8.12
N MET A 47 12.46 6.54 9.13
CA MET A 47 11.01 6.40 8.91
C MET A 47 10.46 7.60 8.15
N ARG A 48 10.86 8.84 8.52
CA ARG A 48 10.50 10.05 7.77
C ARG A 48 10.95 10.02 6.31
N ARG A 49 12.12 9.45 6.01
CA ARG A 49 12.63 9.32 4.64
C ARG A 49 11.97 8.22 3.83
N LYS A 50 11.42 7.19 4.48
CA LYS A 50 10.77 6.04 3.85
C LYS A 50 9.25 6.07 3.98
N GLN A 51 8.67 7.26 4.02
CA GLN A 51 7.23 7.39 4.04
C GLN A 51 6.63 6.93 2.73
N THR A 52 5.59 6.14 2.83
CA THR A 52 4.82 5.69 1.68
C THR A 52 3.38 6.17 1.76
N PRO A 53 2.63 6.19 0.64
CA PRO A 53 1.21 6.55 0.67
C PRO A 53 0.36 5.68 1.62
N SER A 54 0.76 4.42 1.86
CA SER A 54 0.12 3.53 2.83
C SER A 54 0.15 4.08 4.25
N ASP A 55 1.25 4.74 4.66
CA ASP A 55 1.39 5.28 6.03
C ASP A 55 0.35 6.36 6.36
N TYR A 56 -0.20 7.01 5.34
CA TYR A 56 -1.20 8.07 5.45
C TYR A 56 -2.62 7.57 5.18
N SER A 57 -2.79 6.31 4.78
CA SER A 57 -4.06 5.83 4.26
C SER A 57 -4.63 4.63 5.01
N VAL A 58 -5.95 4.63 5.12
CA VAL A 58 -6.72 3.53 5.71
C VAL A 58 -7.72 3.02 4.69
N TYR A 59 -7.96 1.71 4.74
CA TYR A 59 -8.99 1.07 3.95
C TYR A 59 -10.19 0.76 4.83
N ALA A 60 -11.36 1.25 4.42
CA ALA A 60 -12.58 1.17 5.17
C ALA A 60 -13.66 0.41 4.40
N THR A 61 -14.30 -0.54 5.08
CA THR A 61 -15.36 -1.40 4.53
C THR A 61 -16.53 -1.54 5.52
N GLY A 62 -17.62 -2.19 5.10
CA GLY A 62 -18.77 -2.48 5.97
C GLY A 62 -19.95 -1.50 5.86
N PHE A 63 -19.96 -0.65 4.85
CA PHE A 63 -21.09 0.22 4.51
C PHE A 63 -21.67 -0.16 3.13
N PRO A 64 -22.99 0.02 2.92
CA PRO A 64 -23.66 -0.46 1.70
C PRO A 64 -23.42 0.45 0.48
N ASP A 65 -23.38 -0.22 -0.67
CA ASP A 65 -22.72 0.21 -1.90
C ASP A 65 -23.24 1.52 -2.54
N ASP A 66 -24.49 1.93 -2.26
CA ASP A 66 -25.16 3.00 -3.01
C ASP A 66 -25.66 4.18 -2.15
N THR A 67 -25.48 4.13 -0.83
CA THR A 67 -26.10 5.14 0.09
C THR A 67 -25.11 6.11 0.73
N VAL A 68 -23.82 5.92 0.47
CA VAL A 68 -22.73 6.63 1.13
C VAL A 68 -22.04 7.56 0.14
N THR A 69 -22.00 8.85 0.48
CA THR A 69 -21.28 9.87 -0.29
C THR A 69 -19.87 10.07 0.25
N LYS A 70 -19.03 10.78 -0.51
CA LYS A 70 -17.66 11.12 -0.04
C LYS A 70 -17.72 12.00 1.20
N GLU A 71 -18.73 12.85 1.29
CA GLU A 71 -18.96 13.78 2.40
C GLU A 71 -19.26 13.02 3.68
N ASP A 72 -20.11 11.98 3.60
CA ASP A 72 -20.43 11.12 4.75
C ASP A 72 -19.17 10.45 5.31
N VAL A 73 -18.32 9.93 4.41
CA VAL A 73 -17.05 9.30 4.79
C VAL A 73 -16.08 10.35 5.37
N ARG A 74 -16.01 11.53 4.77
CA ARG A 74 -15.15 12.61 5.26
C ARG A 74 -15.55 13.02 6.67
N GLU A 75 -16.84 13.24 6.92
CA GLU A 75 -17.37 13.62 8.23
C GLU A 75 -16.99 12.58 9.29
N TYR A 76 -17.20 11.29 8.96
CA TYR A 76 -16.83 10.19 9.85
C TYR A 76 -15.34 10.18 10.22
N PHE A 77 -14.46 10.32 9.23
CA PHE A 77 -13.02 10.24 9.47
C PHE A 77 -12.38 11.53 9.99
N SER A 78 -13.08 12.66 9.88
CA SER A 78 -12.62 13.97 10.36
C SER A 78 -12.46 14.04 11.88
N GLU A 79 -13.08 13.13 12.64
CA GLU A 79 -12.84 12.99 14.09
C GLU A 79 -11.38 12.57 14.40
N TYR A 80 -10.76 11.81 13.50
CA TYR A 80 -9.40 11.32 13.70
C TYR A 80 -8.35 12.35 13.28
N GLY A 81 -8.59 13.08 12.20
CA GLY A 81 -7.72 14.14 11.70
C GLY A 81 -8.18 14.70 10.36
N GLU A 82 -7.34 15.51 9.72
CA GLU A 82 -7.67 16.16 8.45
C GLU A 82 -7.60 15.15 7.29
N VAL A 83 -8.72 14.97 6.59
CA VAL A 83 -8.83 14.08 5.43
C VAL A 83 -8.51 14.85 4.15
N LEU A 84 -7.47 14.43 3.43
CA LEU A 84 -7.08 15.02 2.14
C LEU A 84 -7.90 14.46 0.99
N GLU A 85 -7.95 13.13 0.86
CA GLU A 85 -8.54 12.47 -0.29
C GLU A 85 -9.33 11.22 0.11
N ILE A 86 -10.42 10.97 -0.62
CA ILE A 86 -11.26 9.78 -0.47
C ILE A 86 -11.47 9.17 -1.84
N VAL A 87 -11.02 7.93 -1.99
CA VAL A 87 -11.14 7.14 -3.22
C VAL A 87 -12.01 5.92 -2.93
N PHE A 88 -13.14 5.81 -3.62
CA PHE A 88 -14.00 4.64 -3.48
C PHE A 88 -13.46 3.44 -4.26
N ALA A 89 -13.32 2.32 -3.56
CA ALA A 89 -13.13 1.01 -4.16
C ALA A 89 -14.48 0.53 -4.71
N ARG A 90 -14.53 0.20 -6.00
CA ARG A 90 -15.77 -0.14 -6.70
C ARG A 90 -15.74 -1.55 -7.26
N ARG A 91 -16.92 -2.14 -7.41
CA ARG A 91 -17.14 -3.51 -7.89
C ARG A 91 -17.12 -3.58 -9.41
N PHE A 92 -15.93 -3.63 -10.01
CA PHE A 92 -15.77 -3.74 -11.47
C PHE A 92 -16.00 -5.16 -12.01
N GLY A 93 -16.08 -6.17 -11.16
CA GLY A 93 -16.37 -7.56 -11.47
C GLY A 93 -15.41 -8.16 -12.49
N LYS A 94 -15.98 -8.90 -13.44
CA LYS A 94 -15.24 -9.51 -14.54
C LYS A 94 -14.79 -8.48 -15.60
N MET A 95 -15.11 -7.20 -15.44
CA MET A 95 -14.75 -6.15 -16.39
C MET A 95 -13.23 -6.01 -16.48
N ILE A 96 -12.55 -5.82 -15.34
CA ILE A 96 -11.09 -5.66 -15.29
C ILE A 96 -10.40 -6.83 -16.00
N LYS A 97 -10.79 -8.07 -15.67
CA LYS A 97 -10.28 -9.29 -16.32
C LYS A 97 -10.48 -9.29 -17.83
N SER A 98 -11.62 -8.78 -18.29
CA SER A 98 -11.92 -8.70 -19.72
C SER A 98 -11.05 -7.65 -20.42
N TYR A 99 -10.82 -6.49 -19.81
CA TYR A 99 -9.86 -5.48 -20.32
C TYR A 99 -8.41 -5.94 -20.26
N MET A 100 -8.00 -6.70 -19.23
CA MET A 100 -6.66 -7.27 -19.15
C MET A 100 -6.40 -8.29 -20.27
N ALA A 101 -7.41 -9.09 -20.61
CA ALA A 101 -7.33 -9.98 -21.77
C ALA A 101 -7.22 -9.21 -23.11
N GLN A 102 -7.86 -8.04 -23.21
CA GLN A 102 -7.71 -7.13 -24.36
C GLN A 102 -6.30 -6.51 -24.40
N ASP A 103 -5.78 -6.04 -23.26
CA ASP A 103 -4.42 -5.49 -23.16
C ASP A 103 -3.36 -6.54 -23.58
N ALA A 104 -3.51 -7.79 -23.17
CA ALA A 104 -2.65 -8.88 -23.62
C ALA A 104 -2.66 -9.05 -25.16
N LEU A 105 -3.83 -8.87 -25.80
CA LEU A 105 -3.95 -8.89 -27.25
C LEU A 105 -3.28 -7.66 -27.88
N ASN A 106 -3.46 -6.47 -27.30
CA ASN A 106 -2.85 -5.22 -27.77
C ASN A 106 -1.33 -5.24 -27.67
N ARG A 107 -0.77 -5.85 -26.61
CA ARG A 107 0.68 -6.11 -26.51
C ARG A 107 1.17 -7.00 -27.65
N ASN A 108 0.40 -8.03 -28.01
CA ASN A 108 0.74 -8.90 -29.14
C ASN A 108 0.66 -8.17 -30.49
N ILE A 109 -0.33 -7.30 -30.68
CA ILE A 109 -0.46 -6.41 -31.86
C ILE A 109 0.78 -5.53 -31.96
N LYS A 110 1.13 -4.80 -30.90
CA LYS A 110 2.27 -3.88 -30.86
C LYS A 110 3.59 -4.61 -31.10
N LYS A 111 3.79 -5.77 -30.46
CA LYS A 111 4.98 -6.61 -30.68
C LYS A 111 5.09 -7.03 -32.14
N ARG A 112 3.98 -7.45 -32.77
CA ARG A 112 3.97 -7.85 -34.17
C ARG A 112 4.23 -6.68 -35.10
N GLU A 113 3.64 -5.53 -34.83
CA GLU A 113 3.87 -4.30 -35.60
C GLU A 113 5.35 -3.92 -35.62
N VAL A 114 6.01 -3.93 -34.45
CA VAL A 114 7.46 -3.68 -34.33
C VAL A 114 8.27 -4.70 -35.13
N GLN A 115 7.91 -5.99 -35.06
CA GLN A 115 8.60 -7.02 -35.84
C GLN A 115 8.49 -6.80 -37.36
N VAL A 116 7.31 -6.40 -37.85
CA VAL A 116 7.11 -6.13 -39.28
C VAL A 116 7.89 -4.90 -39.72
N LYS A 117 7.94 -3.85 -38.88
CA LYS A 117 8.74 -2.64 -39.13
C LYS A 117 10.23 -2.96 -39.26
N ILE A 118 10.80 -3.67 -38.29
CA ILE A 118 12.21 -4.09 -38.31
C ILE A 118 12.51 -4.97 -39.53
N LYS A 119 11.59 -5.86 -39.90
CA LYS A 119 11.78 -6.73 -41.07
C LYS A 119 11.82 -5.91 -42.38
N ALA A 120 10.89 -4.98 -42.55
CA ALA A 120 10.86 -4.11 -43.73
C ALA A 120 12.10 -3.22 -43.83
N GLU A 121 12.56 -2.66 -42.70
CA GLU A 121 13.82 -1.89 -42.66
C GLU A 121 15.03 -2.71 -43.09
N LYS A 122 15.14 -3.97 -42.64
CA LYS A 122 16.23 -4.87 -43.03
C LYS A 122 16.18 -5.29 -44.50
N GLU A 123 14.98 -5.41 -45.06
CA GLU A 123 14.78 -5.77 -46.47
C GLU A 123 14.96 -4.56 -47.41
N GLY A 124 15.23 -3.36 -46.87
CA GLY A 124 15.40 -2.13 -47.65
C GLY A 124 14.09 -1.60 -48.23
N ASP A 125 12.95 -2.04 -47.70
CA ASP A 125 11.63 -1.65 -48.18
C ASP A 125 11.38 -0.16 -47.89
N THR A 126 11.20 0.63 -48.94
CA THR A 126 10.93 2.08 -48.87
C THR A 126 9.55 2.39 -48.28
N SER A 127 8.69 1.38 -48.08
CA SER A 127 7.32 1.56 -47.61
C SER A 127 6.96 0.63 -46.45
N ILE A 128 7.60 0.85 -45.30
CA ILE A 128 7.32 0.21 -44.01
C ILE A 128 5.81 0.21 -43.70
N LEU A 129 5.12 1.30 -44.01
CA LEU A 129 3.66 1.44 -43.82
C LEU A 129 2.85 0.43 -44.66
N LYS A 130 3.27 0.12 -45.90
CA LYS A 130 2.61 -0.89 -46.72
C LYS A 130 2.86 -2.30 -46.18
N ALA A 131 4.08 -2.59 -45.71
CA ALA A 131 4.41 -3.88 -45.10
C ALA A 131 3.56 -4.14 -43.85
N VAL A 132 3.43 -3.15 -42.95
CA VAL A 132 2.57 -3.22 -41.77
C VAL A 132 1.11 -3.43 -42.17
N LYS A 133 0.59 -2.64 -43.12
CA LYS A 133 -0.79 -2.77 -43.59
C LYS A 133 -1.05 -4.13 -44.24
N ASN A 134 -0.08 -4.76 -44.90
CA ASN A 134 -0.27 -6.01 -45.63
C ASN A 134 -0.03 -7.27 -44.78
N ASP A 135 0.49 -7.14 -43.55
CA ASP A 135 0.71 -8.30 -42.69
C ASP A 135 -0.63 -8.98 -42.30
N LYS A 136 -0.84 -10.18 -42.85
CA LYS A 136 -2.06 -10.98 -42.63
C LYS A 136 -2.26 -11.34 -41.16
N LYS A 137 -1.18 -11.55 -40.40
CA LYS A 137 -1.25 -11.89 -38.97
C LYS A 137 -1.71 -10.67 -38.15
N LEU A 138 -1.13 -9.49 -38.40
CA LEU A 138 -1.52 -8.25 -37.77
C LEU A 138 -3.00 -7.91 -38.05
N ARG A 139 -3.44 -8.03 -39.31
CA ARG A 139 -4.87 -7.85 -39.66
C ARG A 139 -5.79 -8.79 -38.88
N LYS A 140 -5.40 -10.05 -38.70
CA LYS A 140 -6.19 -11.01 -37.91
C LYS A 140 -6.25 -10.62 -36.42
N LEU A 141 -5.13 -10.16 -35.85
CA LEU A 141 -5.08 -9.71 -34.46
C LEU A 141 -5.93 -8.46 -34.25
N VAL A 142 -5.81 -7.45 -35.12
CA VAL A 142 -6.63 -6.23 -35.07
C VAL A 142 -8.12 -6.54 -35.22
N LYS A 143 -8.50 -7.45 -36.15
CA LYS A 143 -9.90 -7.90 -36.25
C LYS A 143 -10.40 -8.57 -34.96
N LYS A 144 -9.54 -9.33 -34.28
CA LYS A 144 -9.88 -9.96 -33.00
C LYS A 144 -10.03 -8.92 -31.90
N ASP A 145 -9.18 -7.90 -31.87
CA ASP A 145 -9.25 -6.79 -30.92
C ASP A 145 -10.54 -5.98 -31.12
N ASN A 146 -10.84 -5.55 -32.35
CA ASN A 146 -12.09 -4.85 -32.65
C ASN A 146 -13.33 -5.67 -32.26
N LYS A 147 -13.33 -6.99 -32.52
CA LYS A 147 -14.42 -7.87 -32.10
C LYS A 147 -14.54 -7.93 -30.58
N MET A 148 -13.41 -8.03 -29.90
CA MET A 148 -13.36 -8.07 -28.44
C MET A 148 -13.84 -6.75 -27.82
N GLU A 149 -13.46 -5.62 -28.39
CA GLU A 149 -13.94 -4.29 -28.00
C GLU A 149 -15.46 -4.17 -28.18
N GLU A 150 -15.99 -4.66 -29.31
CA GLU A 150 -17.44 -4.67 -29.56
C GLU A 150 -18.18 -5.57 -28.54
N ASP A 151 -17.63 -6.76 -28.26
CA ASP A 151 -18.16 -7.68 -27.26
C ASP A 151 -18.13 -7.06 -25.85
N LEU A 152 -17.05 -6.34 -25.50
CA LEU A 152 -16.92 -5.61 -24.23
C LEU A 152 -17.98 -4.50 -24.13
N ARG A 153 -18.14 -3.70 -25.19
CA ARG A 153 -19.12 -2.61 -25.24
C ARG A 153 -20.56 -3.12 -25.12
N LYS A 154 -20.85 -4.29 -25.70
CA LYS A 154 -22.15 -4.96 -25.55
C LYS A 154 -22.36 -5.53 -24.16
N LYS A 155 -21.31 -6.08 -23.55
CA LYS A 155 -21.37 -6.74 -22.23
C LYS A 155 -21.44 -5.75 -21.07
N TYR A 156 -20.83 -4.57 -21.24
CA TYR A 156 -20.81 -3.51 -20.23
C TYR A 156 -21.32 -2.19 -20.83
N PRO A 157 -22.59 -2.11 -21.27
CA PRO A 157 -23.13 -0.94 -21.95
C PRO A 157 -23.36 0.25 -21.00
N THR A 158 -23.47 0.00 -19.70
CA THR A 158 -24.00 0.94 -18.70
C THR A 158 -22.95 1.76 -17.94
N ILE A 159 -21.68 1.69 -18.33
CA ILE A 159 -20.62 2.46 -17.68
C ILE A 159 -20.49 3.80 -18.41
N GLU A 160 -21.58 4.57 -18.41
CA GLU A 160 -21.54 5.97 -18.86
C GLU A 160 -20.74 6.83 -17.85
N SER A 161 -20.70 6.41 -16.58
CA SER A 161 -19.87 6.97 -15.53
C SER A 161 -19.41 5.88 -14.56
N ILE A 162 -18.15 5.97 -14.12
CA ILE A 162 -17.58 5.14 -13.04
C ILE A 162 -18.41 5.28 -11.75
N GLU A 163 -19.14 6.38 -11.60
CA GLU A 163 -19.93 6.71 -10.42
C GLU A 163 -21.11 5.76 -10.19
N ASN A 164 -21.63 5.12 -11.25
CA ASN A 164 -22.76 4.19 -11.18
C ASN A 164 -22.34 2.76 -10.78
N VAL A 165 -21.05 2.50 -10.59
CA VAL A 165 -20.56 1.18 -10.17
C VAL A 165 -20.63 1.07 -8.64
N PRO A 166 -21.25 0.01 -8.08
CA PRO A 166 -21.40 -0.18 -6.64
C PRO A 166 -20.09 -0.04 -5.86
N ILE A 167 -20.12 0.66 -4.73
CA ILE A 167 -18.96 0.88 -3.85
C ILE A 167 -18.78 -0.30 -2.89
N ILE A 168 -17.58 -0.87 -2.80
CA ILE A 168 -17.25 -1.95 -1.85
C ILE A 168 -16.56 -1.40 -0.59
N GLY A 169 -15.84 -0.30 -0.74
CA GLY A 169 -15.07 0.30 0.34
C GLY A 169 -14.52 1.67 -0.04
N ALA A 170 -13.77 2.27 0.87
CA ALA A 170 -13.14 3.57 0.68
C ALA A 170 -11.69 3.51 1.16
N PHE A 171 -10.79 4.03 0.34
CA PHE A 171 -9.46 4.43 0.76
C PHE A 171 -9.53 5.89 1.21
N VAL A 172 -9.12 6.14 2.44
CA VAL A 172 -9.14 7.46 3.07
C VAL A 172 -7.71 7.87 3.37
N VAL A 173 -7.28 8.99 2.79
CA VAL A 173 -5.92 9.53 2.94
C VAL A 173 -5.97 10.73 3.87
N PHE A 174 -5.20 10.67 4.95
CA PHE A 174 -5.05 11.75 5.91
C PHE A 174 -3.89 12.67 5.55
N ASN A 175 -3.94 13.90 6.05
CA ASN A 175 -2.84 14.86 5.91
C ASN A 175 -1.61 14.45 6.71
N LYS A 176 -1.80 13.78 7.86
CA LYS A 176 -0.73 13.32 8.74
C LYS A 176 -0.81 11.81 8.95
N ALA A 177 0.33 11.13 8.90
CA ALA A 177 0.43 9.70 9.20
C ALA A 177 -0.02 9.39 10.65
N GLU A 178 0.17 10.33 11.58
CA GLU A 178 -0.29 10.21 12.97
C GLU A 178 -1.82 10.06 13.07
N ASP A 179 -2.57 10.72 12.18
CA ASP A 179 -4.04 10.68 12.16
C ASP A 179 -4.54 9.32 11.65
N ALA A 180 -3.87 8.77 10.62
CA ALA A 180 -4.12 7.41 10.15
C ALA A 180 -3.87 6.37 11.26
N VAL A 181 -2.76 6.52 11.99
CA VAL A 181 -2.43 5.65 13.13
C VAL A 181 -3.46 5.79 14.26
N LYS A 182 -3.93 7.00 14.56
CA LYS A 182 -4.98 7.26 15.55
C LYS A 182 -6.29 6.58 15.15
N CYS A 183 -6.70 6.72 13.89
CA CYS A 183 -7.87 6.04 13.33
C CYS A 183 -7.75 4.51 13.47
N LEU A 184 -6.64 3.92 13.05
CA LEU A 184 -6.40 2.47 13.16
C LEU A 184 -6.42 1.99 14.60
N LYS A 185 -5.86 2.76 15.54
CA LYS A 185 -5.89 2.42 16.98
C LYS A 185 -7.30 2.46 17.55
N ALA A 186 -8.12 3.43 17.16
CA ALA A 186 -9.52 3.50 17.58
C ALA A 186 -10.35 2.31 17.07
N HIS A 187 -9.99 1.80 15.88
CA HIS A 187 -10.68 0.68 15.24
C HIS A 187 -10.09 -0.71 15.56
N LYS A 188 -8.92 -0.79 16.22
CA LYS A 188 -8.38 -2.04 16.74
C LYS A 188 -9.21 -2.46 17.96
N LEU A 189 -10.06 -3.46 17.78
CA LEU A 189 -10.89 -4.09 18.81
C LEU A 189 -10.21 -4.13 20.19
N ASN A 190 -10.73 -3.35 21.13
CA ASN A 190 -10.38 -3.44 22.54
C ASN A 190 -10.93 -4.76 23.10
N TYR A 191 -10.13 -5.82 23.05
CA TYR A 191 -10.48 -7.10 23.68
C TYR A 191 -10.59 -7.03 25.22
N LYS A 192 -10.16 -5.92 25.84
CA LYS A 192 -10.09 -5.74 27.31
C LYS A 192 -10.98 -4.65 27.89
N LEU A 193 -11.39 -3.65 27.09
CA LEU A 193 -12.31 -2.61 27.54
C LEU A 193 -13.43 -2.48 26.52
N GLN A 194 -14.57 -3.06 26.88
CA GLN A 194 -15.84 -2.90 26.22
C GLN A 194 -16.32 -1.44 26.41
N THR A 195 -15.75 -0.51 25.66
CA THR A 195 -16.36 0.79 25.45
C THR A 195 -16.67 0.89 23.97
N GLU A 196 -17.96 0.73 23.67
CA GLU A 196 -18.58 0.86 22.36
C GLU A 196 -18.53 2.32 21.89
N THR A 197 -17.35 2.83 21.56
CA THR A 197 -17.24 3.98 20.67
C THR A 197 -17.00 3.47 19.25
N THR A 198 -17.82 2.51 18.81
CA THR A 198 -17.96 2.30 17.37
C THR A 198 -18.84 3.44 16.89
N ALA A 199 -18.22 4.60 16.60
CA ALA A 199 -18.84 5.58 15.75
C ALA A 199 -19.40 4.80 14.55
N LYS A 200 -20.70 4.95 14.30
CA LYS A 200 -21.35 4.30 13.17
C LYS A 200 -21.46 5.35 12.07
N LEU A 201 -21.08 4.99 10.85
CA LEU A 201 -21.33 5.84 9.70
C LEU A 201 -22.85 6.05 9.56
N LYS A 202 -23.27 7.32 9.52
CA LYS A 202 -24.69 7.73 9.59
C LYS A 202 -25.45 7.15 10.80
N GLY A 203 -24.77 6.85 11.90
CA GLY A 203 -25.38 6.19 13.07
C GLY A 203 -25.84 4.74 12.82
N LYS A 204 -25.59 4.18 11.64
CA LYS A 204 -26.17 2.90 11.19
C LYS A 204 -25.14 1.82 10.89
N TYR A 205 -24.06 2.15 10.19
CA TYR A 205 -23.13 1.15 9.66
C TYR A 205 -21.84 1.08 10.48
N THR A 206 -21.49 -0.13 10.92
CA THR A 206 -20.22 -0.39 11.61
C THR A 206 -19.12 -0.56 10.58
N MET A 207 -18.14 0.34 10.61
CA MET A 207 -17.04 0.31 9.66
C MET A 207 -15.90 -0.59 10.16
N LYS A 208 -15.39 -1.44 9.28
CA LYS A 208 -14.12 -2.15 9.48
C LYS A 208 -13.03 -1.33 8.83
N VAL A 209 -12.05 -0.92 9.61
CA VAL A 209 -10.93 -0.10 9.13
C VAL A 209 -9.64 -0.90 9.31
N THR A 210 -8.91 -1.06 8.21
CA THR A 210 -7.59 -1.69 8.16
C THR A 210 -6.58 -0.70 7.58
N GLN A 211 -5.29 -0.95 7.80
CA GLN A 211 -4.26 -0.20 7.09
C GLN A 211 -4.41 -0.47 5.58
N ALA A 212 -4.32 0.58 4.76
CA ALA A 212 -4.36 0.40 3.32
C ALA A 212 -3.03 -0.19 2.82
N ASP A 213 -3.08 -1.11 1.87
CA ASP A 213 -1.87 -1.59 1.20
C ASP A 213 -1.27 -0.50 0.30
N GLU A 214 0.01 -0.65 -0.05
CA GLU A 214 0.63 0.17 -1.09
C GLU A 214 -0.18 0.13 -2.39
N PRO A 215 -0.33 1.24 -3.12
CA PRO A 215 -1.07 1.27 -4.37
C PRO A 215 -0.64 0.21 -5.40
N SER A 216 0.64 -0.15 -5.39
CA SER A 216 1.23 -1.19 -6.25
C SER A 216 0.91 -2.62 -5.80
N ASN A 217 0.56 -2.83 -4.53
CA ASN A 217 0.24 -4.11 -3.93
C ASN A 217 -1.29 -4.39 -3.91
N ILE A 218 -2.12 -3.37 -4.11
CA ILE A 218 -3.58 -3.53 -4.15
C ILE A 218 -3.98 -4.35 -5.38
N LEU A 219 -4.49 -5.56 -5.12
CA LEU A 219 -5.10 -6.41 -6.13
C LEU A 219 -6.56 -6.00 -6.33
N TRP A 220 -6.78 -5.01 -7.19
CA TRP A 220 -8.11 -4.46 -7.50
C TRP A 220 -9.15 -5.51 -7.90
N GLU A 221 -8.73 -6.62 -8.53
CA GLU A 221 -9.61 -7.73 -8.91
C GLU A 221 -10.17 -8.54 -7.72
N ASN A 222 -9.50 -8.48 -6.56
CA ASN A 222 -9.82 -9.32 -5.40
C ASN A 222 -10.57 -8.55 -4.31
N LEU A 223 -10.75 -7.24 -4.47
CA LEU A 223 -11.44 -6.40 -3.48
C LEU A 223 -12.90 -6.83 -3.25
N GLU A 224 -13.52 -7.53 -4.21
CA GLU A 224 -14.92 -7.97 -4.13
C GLU A 224 -15.13 -9.24 -3.31
N VAL A 225 -14.06 -9.97 -3.00
CA VAL A 225 -14.11 -11.30 -2.36
C VAL A 225 -13.78 -11.20 -0.86
N SER A 226 -13.39 -10.01 -0.39
CA SER A 226 -12.98 -9.74 1.00
C SER A 226 -14.15 -9.33 1.88
#